data_AF-A0A8H3QFI9-F1
#
_entry.id   AF-A0A8H3QFI9-F1
#
_cell.length_a   1.000
_cell.length_b   1.000
_cell.length_c   1.000
_cell.angle_alpha   90.00
_cell.angle_beta   90.00
_cell.angle_gamma   90.00
#
_symmetry.space_group_name_H-M   'P 1'
#
loop_
_entity.id
_entity.type
_entity.pdbx_description
1 polymer ?
#
loop_
_entity_poly.entity_id
_entity_poly.type
_entity_poly.pdbx_seq_one_letter_code
_entity_poly.pdbx_strand_id
1 'polypeptide(L)'
;MVFFNKRCDKIGKYDIKHIFYSYKHIDDLISKKDKLASSTSKQKKKKTLYIDNAISHMQKNIKHLQNKIYQKIINFLTDEFNVVIIPSFEVSNIVNRKTQKITRKTVKKMLCWSYYKFQQYLISKTEEKGIILTMFDLKQKKKESM
;
A
#
# COMPACT_ATOMS: atom_id res chain seq x y z
N MET A 1 28.46 6.05 5.37
CA MET A 1 27.95 7.38 5.76
C MET A 1 26.65 7.63 4.99
N VAL A 2 25.49 7.31 5.56
CA VAL A 2 24.19 7.51 4.88
C VAL A 2 23.63 8.84 5.36
N PHE A 3 23.76 9.87 4.53
CA PHE A 3 23.09 11.14 4.74
C PHE A 3 21.58 10.93 4.52
N PHE A 4 20.86 10.58 5.59
CA PHE A 4 19.42 10.80 5.64
C PHE A 4 19.20 12.32 5.68
N ASN A 5 19.02 12.90 4.51
CA ASN A 5 18.85 14.33 4.31
C ASN A 5 17.58 14.82 5.03
N LYS A 6 17.63 15.99 5.69
CA LYS A 6 16.55 16.58 6.53
C LYS A 6 15.18 16.73 5.84
N ARG A 7 15.10 16.57 4.51
CA ARG A 7 13.84 16.59 3.73
C ARG A 7 12.96 15.36 3.96
N CYS A 8 13.53 14.18 4.23
CA CYS A 8 12.77 12.94 4.32
C CYS A 8 11.99 12.80 5.66
N ASP A 9 12.49 13.39 6.74
CA ASP A 9 11.96 13.20 8.11
C ASP A 9 10.50 13.65 8.33
N LYS A 10 9.97 14.47 7.41
CA LYS A 10 8.60 15.00 7.45
C LYS A 10 7.64 14.29 6.50
N ILE A 11 8.11 13.43 5.60
CA ILE A 11 7.24 12.78 4.62
C ILE A 11 6.46 11.65 5.30
N GLY A 12 5.17 11.85 5.51
CA GLY A 12 4.22 10.78 5.86
C GLY A 12 4.02 10.48 7.35
N LYS A 13 4.71 11.12 8.31
CA LYS A 13 4.57 10.79 9.75
C LYS A 13 3.12 10.80 10.27
N TYR A 14 2.31 11.77 9.84
CA TYR A 14 0.89 11.87 10.22
C TYR A 14 -0.05 11.14 9.25
N ASP A 15 0.34 11.05 7.98
CA ASP A 15 -0.48 10.45 6.93
C ASP A 15 -0.66 8.94 7.11
N ILE A 16 0.36 8.25 7.64
CA ILE A 16 0.33 6.80 7.83
C ILE A 16 -0.77 6.38 8.79
N LYS A 17 -0.86 7.07 9.93
CA LYS A 17 -1.92 6.81 10.93
C LYS A 17 -3.28 7.12 10.33
N HIS A 18 -3.40 8.27 9.64
CA HIS A 18 -4.64 8.68 9.01
C HIS A 18 -5.15 7.67 7.96
N ILE A 19 -4.27 7.18 7.09
CA ILE A 19 -4.58 6.14 6.10
C ILE A 19 -5.00 4.85 6.81
N PHE A 20 -4.27 4.42 7.85
CA PHE A 20 -4.59 3.21 8.60
C PHE A 20 -5.98 3.29 9.27
N TYR A 21 -6.30 4.40 9.93
CA TYR A 21 -7.62 4.60 10.52
C TYR A 21 -8.72 4.64 9.46
N SER A 22 -8.47 5.29 8.32
CA SER A 22 -9.41 5.31 7.20
C SER A 22 -9.74 3.89 6.69
N TYR A 23 -8.72 3.02 6.58
CA TYR A 23 -8.94 1.60 6.24
C TYR A 23 -9.74 0.86 7.32
N LYS A 24 -9.52 1.15 8.60
CA LYS A 24 -10.32 0.55 9.69
C LYS A 24 -11.79 0.95 9.57
N HIS A 25 -12.08 2.22 9.32
CA HIS A 25 -13.45 2.70 9.11
C HIS A 25 -14.11 2.04 7.88
N ILE A 26 -13.36 1.84 6.80
CA ILE A 26 -13.86 1.10 5.63
C ILE A 26 -14.21 -0.35 5.98
N ASP A 27 -13.34 -1.05 6.73
CA ASP A 27 -13.63 -2.43 7.16
C ASP A 27 -14.91 -2.51 8.01
N ASP A 28 -15.14 -1.53 8.89
CA ASP A 28 -16.36 -1.46 9.70
C ASP A 28 -17.61 -1.23 8.82
N LEU A 29 -17.49 -0.40 7.76
CA LEU A 29 -18.56 -0.18 6.79
C LEU A 29 -18.84 -1.44 5.94
N ILE A 30 -17.80 -2.16 5.53
CA ILE A 30 -17.93 -3.44 4.82
C ILE A 30 -18.67 -4.45 5.70
N SER A 31 -18.29 -4.59 6.97
CA SER A 31 -18.98 -5.48 7.90
C SER A 31 -20.46 -5.10 8.08
N LYS A 32 -20.79 -3.81 8.15
CA LYS A 32 -22.17 -3.33 8.19
C LYS A 32 -22.93 -3.67 6.91
N LYS A 33 -22.28 -3.54 5.75
CA LYS A 33 -22.87 -3.91 4.46
C LYS A 33 -23.19 -5.40 4.39
N ASP A 34 -22.25 -6.26 4.78
CA ASP A 34 -22.40 -7.71 4.70
C ASP A 34 -23.60 -8.19 5.53
N LYS A 35 -23.84 -7.55 6.70
CA LYS A 35 -25.03 -7.82 7.54
C LYS A 35 -26.35 -7.40 6.88
N LEU A 36 -26.32 -6.42 5.99
CA LEU A 36 -27.50 -5.91 5.29
C LEU A 36 -27.74 -6.62 3.95
N ALA A 37 -26.72 -7.27 3.39
CA ALA A 37 -26.74 -7.89 2.06
C ALA A 37 -27.74 -9.04 1.93
N SER A 38 -28.06 -9.72 3.03
CA SER A 38 -29.04 -10.83 3.04
C SER A 38 -30.50 -10.37 3.00
N SER A 39 -30.78 -9.07 3.06
CA SER A 39 -32.15 -8.59 3.19
C SER A 39 -32.80 -8.21 1.85
N THR A 40 -34.03 -8.68 1.65
CA THR A 40 -34.85 -8.40 0.47
C THR A 40 -35.56 -7.03 0.51
N SER A 41 -35.58 -6.35 1.67
CA SER A 41 -36.27 -5.06 1.85
C SER A 41 -35.68 -3.93 1.01
N LYS A 42 -36.55 -3.21 0.28
CA LYS A 42 -36.19 -2.04 -0.55
C LYS A 42 -35.45 -0.95 0.25
N GLN A 43 -35.84 -0.73 1.51
CA GLN A 43 -35.20 0.26 2.38
C GLN A 43 -33.77 -0.15 2.76
N LYS A 44 -33.54 -1.44 3.05
CA LYS A 44 -32.21 -1.97 3.37
C LYS A 44 -31.30 -1.96 2.14
N LYS A 45 -31.82 -2.28 0.95
CA LYS A 45 -31.09 -2.12 -0.33
C LYS A 45 -30.67 -0.67 -0.59
N LYS A 46 -31.54 0.31 -0.29
CA LYS A 46 -31.18 1.72 -0.41
C LYS A 46 -30.04 2.09 0.56
N LYS A 47 -30.08 1.58 1.79
CA LYS A 47 -28.99 1.77 2.78
C LYS A 47 -27.67 1.14 2.35
N THR A 48 -27.67 -0.06 1.76
CA THR A 48 -26.43 -0.69 1.27
C THR A 48 -25.78 0.14 0.17
N LEU A 49 -26.57 0.70 -0.77
CA LEU A 49 -26.04 1.58 -1.81
C LEU A 49 -25.36 2.83 -1.24
N TYR A 50 -25.94 3.47 -0.21
CA TYR A 50 -25.29 4.59 0.45
C TYR A 50 -23.97 4.20 1.12
N ILE A 51 -23.93 3.02 1.75
CA ILE A 51 -22.71 2.49 2.36
C ILE A 51 -21.65 2.19 1.29
N ASP A 52 -22.02 1.58 0.17
CA ASP A 52 -21.11 1.29 -0.95
C ASP A 52 -20.53 2.58 -1.55
N ASN A 53 -21.36 3.61 -1.71
CA ASN A 53 -20.89 4.92 -2.15
C ASN A 53 -19.90 5.51 -1.15
N ALA A 54 -20.23 5.50 0.15
CA ALA A 54 -19.34 6.00 1.20
C ALA A 54 -17.99 5.26 1.21
N ILE A 55 -18.00 3.93 1.13
CA ILE A 55 -16.79 3.10 0.99
C ILE A 55 -15.98 3.54 -0.23
N SER A 56 -16.63 3.67 -1.39
CA SER A 56 -15.97 4.05 -2.64
C SER A 56 -15.33 5.43 -2.56
N HIS A 57 -16.01 6.41 -1.93
CA HIS A 57 -15.45 7.74 -1.70
C HIS A 57 -14.23 7.70 -0.79
N MET A 58 -14.30 6.97 0.33
CA MET A 58 -13.16 6.84 1.24
C MET A 58 -11.97 6.13 0.57
N GLN A 59 -12.22 5.07 -0.19
CA GLN A 59 -11.18 4.37 -0.95
C GLN A 59 -10.51 5.28 -1.98
N LYS A 60 -11.28 6.12 -2.68
CA LYS A 60 -10.72 7.14 -3.60
C LYS A 60 -9.83 8.11 -2.85
N ASN A 61 -10.26 8.64 -1.71
CA ASN A 61 -9.48 9.58 -0.90
C ASN A 61 -8.16 8.95 -0.42
N ILE A 62 -8.21 7.71 0.06
CA ILE A 62 -7.01 6.95 0.43
C ILE A 62 -6.06 6.79 -0.76
N LYS A 63 -6.59 6.40 -1.93
CA LYS A 63 -5.79 6.24 -3.16
C LYS A 63 -5.13 7.57 -3.56
N HIS A 64 -5.84 8.68 -3.47
CA HIS A 64 -5.28 10.01 -3.74
C HIS A 64 -4.17 10.38 -2.75
N LEU A 65 -4.35 10.12 -1.46
CA LEU A 65 -3.33 10.36 -0.44
C LEU A 65 -2.09 9.49 -0.67
N GLN A 66 -2.27 8.19 -0.89
CA GLN A 66 -1.20 7.24 -1.22
C GLN A 66 -0.41 7.72 -2.45
N ASN A 67 -1.10 8.06 -3.54
CA ASN A 67 -0.46 8.53 -4.77
C ASN A 67 0.37 9.81 -4.54
N LYS A 68 -0.15 10.79 -3.79
CA LYS A 68 0.60 12.00 -3.44
C LYS A 68 1.88 11.68 -2.66
N ILE A 69 1.81 10.74 -1.72
CA ILE A 69 2.97 10.31 -0.93
C ILE A 69 3.98 9.60 -1.83
N TYR A 70 3.53 8.65 -2.66
CA TYR A 70 4.41 7.93 -3.58
C TYR A 70 5.08 8.86 -4.58
N GLN A 71 4.36 9.84 -5.13
CA GLN A 71 4.94 10.85 -6.01
C GLN A 71 6.07 11.61 -5.34
N LYS A 72 5.87 12.07 -4.09
CA LYS A 72 6.92 12.77 -3.34
C LYS A 72 8.13 11.88 -3.07
N ILE A 73 7.91 10.65 -2.64
CA ILE A 73 9.00 9.70 -2.33
C ILE A 73 9.76 9.33 -3.60
N ILE A 74 9.07 9.02 -4.69
CA ILE A 74 9.70 8.57 -5.93
C ILE A 74 10.42 9.69 -6.63
N ASN A 75 9.87 10.90 -6.64
CA ASN A 75 10.59 12.08 -7.13
C ASN A 75 11.87 12.28 -6.31
N PHE A 76 11.78 12.25 -4.98
CA PHE A 76 12.95 12.33 -4.11
C PHE A 76 14.00 11.24 -4.42
N LEU A 77 13.58 9.98 -4.57
CA LEU A 77 14.50 8.87 -4.89
C LEU A 77 15.14 9.01 -6.28
N THR A 78 14.40 9.51 -7.25
CA THR A 78 14.86 9.62 -8.63
C THR A 78 15.65 10.91 -8.90
N ASP A 79 15.41 11.97 -8.12
CA ASP A 79 16.15 13.24 -8.24
C ASP A 79 17.50 13.18 -7.53
N GLU A 80 17.59 12.45 -6.41
CA GLU A 80 18.79 12.41 -5.57
C GLU A 80 19.72 11.22 -5.88
N PHE A 81 19.24 10.16 -6.55
CA PHE A 81 20.01 8.93 -6.79
C PHE A 81 19.98 8.47 -8.26
N ASN A 82 21.15 8.11 -8.80
CA ASN A 82 21.31 7.56 -10.15
C ASN A 82 21.01 6.05 -10.26
N VAL A 83 21.08 5.32 -9.13
CA VAL A 83 20.82 3.89 -9.06
C VAL A 83 19.90 3.62 -7.86
N VAL A 84 18.77 2.97 -8.12
CA VAL A 84 17.78 2.64 -7.09
C VAL A 84 17.65 1.12 -6.97
N ILE A 85 17.97 0.59 -5.79
CA ILE A 85 17.89 -0.84 -5.48
C ILE A 85 16.63 -1.09 -4.66
N ILE A 86 15.77 -2.00 -5.11
CA ILE A 86 14.52 -2.35 -4.42
C ILE A 86 14.49 -3.85 -4.15
N PRO A 87 14.16 -4.28 -2.93
CA PRO A 87 13.89 -5.69 -2.67
C PRO A 87 12.70 -6.20 -3.49
N SER A 88 12.86 -7.36 -4.15
CA SER A 88 11.73 -8.02 -4.78
C SER A 88 10.76 -8.50 -3.69
N PHE A 89 9.49 -8.11 -3.83
CA PHE A 89 8.43 -8.59 -2.94
C PHE A 89 7.34 -9.25 -3.79
N GLU A 90 7.29 -10.59 -3.73
CA GLU A 90 6.15 -11.37 -4.21
C GLU A 90 4.95 -11.17 -3.27
N VAL A 91 4.29 -10.00 -3.39
CA VAL A 91 3.19 -9.59 -2.51
C VAL A 91 2.08 -10.65 -2.49
N SER A 92 1.77 -11.26 -3.63
CA SER A 92 0.78 -12.34 -3.76
C SER A 92 1.08 -13.53 -2.84
N ASN A 93 2.33 -13.99 -2.82
CA ASN A 93 2.76 -15.15 -2.02
C ASN A 93 2.79 -14.83 -0.53
N ILE A 94 3.13 -13.60 -0.17
CA ILE A 94 3.17 -13.11 1.22
C ILE A 94 1.76 -12.89 1.79
N VAL A 95 0.81 -12.43 0.97
CA VAL A 95 -0.58 -12.13 1.36
C VAL A 95 -1.47 -13.36 1.39
N ASN A 96 -1.14 -14.40 0.62
CA ASN A 96 -1.97 -15.60 0.54
C ASN A 96 -2.10 -16.27 1.91
N ARG A 97 -3.34 -16.36 2.41
CA ARG A 97 -3.65 -16.88 3.75
C ARG A 97 -3.12 -18.29 4.00
N LYS A 98 -3.02 -19.11 2.95
CA LYS A 98 -2.55 -20.50 3.04
C LYS A 98 -1.02 -20.61 3.17
N THR A 99 -0.28 -19.65 2.60
CA THR A 99 1.19 -19.70 2.50
C THR A 99 1.88 -18.61 3.33
N GLN A 100 1.14 -17.64 3.86
CA GLN A 100 1.68 -16.52 4.62
C GLN A 100 2.42 -17.01 5.87
N LYS A 101 3.65 -16.54 6.06
CA LYS A 101 4.46 -16.77 7.27
C LYS A 101 4.42 -15.58 8.24
N ILE A 102 3.71 -14.51 7.88
CA ILE A 102 3.62 -13.26 8.65
C ILE A 102 2.22 -13.06 9.24
N THR A 103 2.14 -12.24 10.29
CA THR A 103 0.86 -11.99 10.97
C THR A 103 -0.12 -11.21 10.09
N ARG A 104 -1.43 -11.41 10.32
CA ARG A 104 -2.50 -10.65 9.66
C ARG A 104 -2.34 -9.14 9.84
N LYS A 105 -1.83 -8.68 10.99
CA LYS A 105 -1.55 -7.26 11.25
C LYS A 105 -0.49 -6.72 10.29
N THR A 106 0.57 -7.48 10.05
CA THR A 106 1.64 -7.13 9.10
C THR A 106 1.15 -7.15 7.66
N VAL A 107 0.40 -8.19 7.26
CA VAL A 107 -0.23 -8.28 5.93
C VAL A 107 -1.14 -7.08 5.67
N LYS A 108 -1.97 -6.71 6.65
CA LYS A 108 -2.87 -5.56 6.54
C LYS A 108 -2.11 -4.25 6.36
N LYS A 109 -1.01 -4.05 7.09
CA LYS A 109 -0.12 -2.90 6.87
C LYS A 109 0.45 -2.91 5.46
N MET A 110 0.97 -4.05 5.00
CA MET A 110 1.54 -4.16 3.65
C MET A 110 0.53 -3.84 2.53
N LEU A 111 -0.70 -4.36 2.65
CA LEU A 111 -1.79 -4.08 1.71
C LEU A 111 -2.28 -2.62 1.78
N CYS A 112 -2.34 -2.06 2.99
CA CYS A 112 -2.64 -0.65 3.23
C CYS A 112 -1.63 0.29 2.55
N TRP A 113 -0.41 -0.18 2.30
CA TRP A 113 0.64 0.54 1.60
C TRP A 113 0.71 0.26 0.11
N SER A 114 -0.24 -0.51 -0.47
CA SER A 114 -0.31 -0.79 -1.91
C SER A 114 1.06 -1.05 -2.56
N TYR A 115 1.92 -1.82 -1.90
CA TYR A 115 3.35 -1.88 -2.21
C TYR A 115 3.63 -2.19 -3.70
N TYR A 116 2.83 -3.09 -4.27
CA TYR A 116 2.89 -3.42 -5.69
C TYR A 116 2.72 -2.18 -6.60
N LYS A 117 1.77 -1.29 -6.31
CA LYS A 117 1.56 -0.06 -7.09
C LYS A 117 2.72 0.92 -6.95
N PHE A 118 3.29 1.01 -5.76
CA PHE A 118 4.50 1.81 -5.53
C PHE A 118 5.65 1.31 -6.42
N GLN A 119 5.87 0.00 -6.45
CA GLN A 119 6.90 -0.62 -7.30
C GLN A 119 6.65 -0.34 -8.79
N GLN A 120 5.41 -0.51 -9.27
CA GLN A 120 5.05 -0.19 -10.67
C GLN A 120 5.29 1.28 -11.01
N TYR A 121 4.91 2.20 -10.12
CA TYR A 121 5.12 3.63 -10.34
C TYR A 121 6.62 4.00 -10.34
N LEU A 122 7.42 3.33 -9.51
CA LEU A 122 8.86 3.54 -9.47
C LEU A 122 9.54 3.02 -10.74
N ILE A 123 9.17 1.84 -11.24
CA ILE A 123 9.65 1.31 -12.53
C ILE A 123 9.38 2.32 -13.66
N SER A 124 8.13 2.76 -13.80
CA SER A 124 7.74 3.74 -14.82
C SER A 124 8.52 5.05 -14.69
N LYS A 125 8.73 5.56 -13.47
CA LYS A 125 9.47 6.81 -13.27
C LYS A 125 10.98 6.67 -13.55
N THR A 126 11.57 5.52 -13.24
CA THR A 126 12.98 5.25 -13.55
C THR A 126 13.20 5.12 -15.04
N GLU A 127 12.27 4.49 -15.77
CA GLU A 127 12.30 4.40 -17.24
C GLU A 127 12.21 5.80 -17.87
N GLU A 128 11.29 6.64 -17.41
CA GLU A 128 11.15 8.03 -17.90
C GLU A 128 12.44 8.86 -17.70
N LYS A 129 13.19 8.62 -16.62
CA LYS A 129 14.39 9.39 -16.27
C LYS A 129 15.71 8.73 -16.68
N GLY A 130 15.67 7.50 -17.22
CA GLY A 130 16.88 6.74 -17.56
C GLY A 130 17.71 6.29 -16.34
N ILE A 131 17.06 6.08 -15.19
CA ILE A 131 17.70 5.66 -13.93
C ILE A 131 17.77 4.14 -13.87
N ILE A 132 18.89 3.60 -13.38
CA ILE A 132 19.06 2.15 -13.26
C ILE A 132 18.28 1.65 -12.04
N LEU A 133 17.30 0.78 -12.29
CA LEU A 133 16.53 0.10 -11.27
C LEU A 133 16.99 -1.35 -11.15
N THR A 134 17.42 -1.77 -9.96
CA THR A 134 17.83 -3.17 -9.71
C THR A 134 16.93 -3.81 -8.67
N MET A 135 16.27 -4.90 -9.05
CA MET A 135 15.49 -5.72 -8.11
C MET A 135 16.41 -6.69 -7.38
N PHE A 136 16.39 -6.67 -6.05
CA PHE A 136 17.21 -7.54 -5.21
C PHE A 136 16.37 -8.66 -4.58
N ASP A 137 16.68 -9.91 -4.90
CA ASP A 137 16.01 -11.07 -4.30
C ASP A 137 16.56 -11.37 -2.91
N LEU A 138 15.76 -11.06 -1.88
CA LEU A 138 16.11 -11.34 -0.47
C LEU A 138 16.13 -12.84 -0.10
N LYS A 139 15.86 -13.76 -1.05
CA LYS A 139 15.76 -15.21 -0.81
C LYS A 139 17.11 -15.95 -0.75
N GLN A 140 18.24 -15.33 -1.08
CA GLN A 140 19.53 -16.03 -1.22
C GLN A 140 20.35 -16.23 0.07
N LYS A 141 19.93 -15.75 1.25
CA LYS A 141 20.82 -15.72 2.44
C LYS A 141 20.49 -16.69 3.59
N LYS A 142 19.81 -17.82 3.33
CA LYS A 142 19.44 -18.78 4.39
C LYS A 142 19.78 -20.26 4.13
N LYS A 143 20.69 -20.56 3.20
CA LYS A 143 21.12 -21.94 2.90
C LYS A 143 22.61 -22.23 3.13
N GLU A 144 23.38 -21.27 3.65
CA GLU A 144 24.79 -21.44 4.03
C GLU A 144 24.97 -21.19 5.53
N SER A 145 24.33 -22.02 6.36
CA SER A 145 24.69 -22.21 7.78
C SER A 145 23.81 -23.34 8.36
N MET A 146 24.06 -24.56 7.93
CA MET A 146 23.77 -25.80 8.66
C MET A 146 24.61 -26.92 8.05
#